data_AF-A0A2E1Q4B5-F1
#
_entry.id   AF-A0A2E1Q4B5-F1
#
_cell.length_a   1.000
_cell.length_b   1.000
_cell.length_c   1.000
_cell.angle_alpha   90.00
_cell.angle_beta   90.00
_cell.angle_gamma   90.00
#
_symmetry.space_group_name_H-M   'P 1'
#
loop_
_entity.id
_entity.type
_entity.pdbx_description
1 polymer ?
#
loop_
_entity_poly.entity_id
_entity_poly.type
_entity_poly.pdbx_seq_one_letter_code
_entity_poly.pdbx_strand_id
1 'polypeptide(L)'
;MGGLADKTTMGAPKLIHEIADIENSLREIPVFAEFPQELLSPLVNFSEFEEFKKNEEILAQGQMNENLLFLMEGEVSVFVDGGFVGKISEPGSLLGEMSVIKRSPVSATLVADSPVKLIEINTNGLLNSNAELKGLYNSVLYCMYSHVLVEKLEKTNEKAKRFEETNYRLKSAEADLKSLNENLEDQVHQRMKALEGKIGELYDQLSPLKDSSRLSPEDHGQVLHALEILNPIKSFLSSGLKLKGQRILYVDSQKKNHLSTKLSLGGTGAILDQALDWEEAKEKLSSQSYSLVIFDEEHLSHFEEAQNLQPSSFYLAVLNGFIRDQLDSVGHLQGALRFFFRSQDKKTQIQNMLSAVTKILTDQYFGLEPYMGFGAEVRSERIKSSTQRADLLEELDQYLNTAGVRKNIRERARLVADELLMNAIYDAPVDSIDRKPLFNHLPRTEEVILEPNQQGTFSFVFDGTKILMAVRDPFGALDSATIYRYLKNCYSSEPEEINAQEGKGGAGRGLHQIVEASSELIFNLSPGSKTEVISVIYAEKEDDSVEGSRIQLFST
;
A
#
# COMPACT_ATOMS: atom_id res chain seq x y z
N MET A 1 -43.11 -20.46 -21.45
CA MET A 1 -44.52 -20.16 -21.14
C MET A 1 -44.53 -18.92 -20.26
N GLY A 2 -45.12 -17.84 -20.76
CA GLY A 2 -45.13 -16.50 -20.15
C GLY A 2 -45.36 -15.50 -21.28
N GLY A 3 -46.64 -15.26 -21.58
CA GLY A 3 -47.09 -14.65 -22.83
C GLY A 3 -46.78 -13.16 -22.95
N LEU A 4 -46.26 -12.76 -24.12
CA LEU A 4 -46.46 -11.42 -24.62
C LEU A 4 -47.94 -11.30 -25.01
N ALA A 5 -48.68 -10.48 -24.28
CA ALA A 5 -50.01 -10.08 -24.67
C ALA A 5 -49.89 -9.00 -25.75
N ASP A 6 -50.30 -9.38 -26.96
CA ASP A 6 -50.56 -8.51 -28.11
C ASP A 6 -51.66 -7.50 -27.72
N LYS A 7 -51.28 -6.28 -27.31
CA LYS A 7 -52.23 -5.18 -27.04
C LYS A 7 -52.47 -4.38 -28.32
N THR A 8 -53.12 -5.02 -29.29
CA THR A 8 -53.74 -4.33 -30.43
C THR A 8 -55.13 -3.90 -30.00
N THR A 9 -55.28 -2.73 -29.38
CA THR A 9 -56.61 -2.19 -29.05
C THR A 9 -56.54 -0.67 -28.91
N MET A 10 -57.46 0.03 -29.58
CA MET A 10 -57.81 1.42 -29.25
C MET A 10 -57.84 1.58 -27.73
N GLY A 11 -57.05 2.51 -27.21
CA GLY A 11 -57.01 2.82 -25.78
C GLY A 11 -58.41 3.05 -25.23
N ALA A 12 -58.63 2.62 -23.99
CA ALA A 12 -59.85 2.91 -23.24
C ALA A 12 -60.18 4.42 -23.32
N PRO A 13 -61.46 4.82 -23.32
CA PRO A 13 -61.81 6.24 -23.37
C PRO A 13 -61.21 6.96 -22.15
N LYS A 14 -60.17 7.77 -22.39
CA LYS A 14 -59.50 8.61 -21.39
C LYS A 14 -60.50 9.60 -20.80
N LEU A 15 -60.44 9.85 -19.50
CA LEU A 15 -61.28 10.88 -18.88
C LEU A 15 -60.86 12.26 -19.41
N ILE A 16 -61.82 13.17 -19.53
CA ILE A 16 -61.58 14.54 -20.04
C ILE A 16 -60.48 15.27 -19.25
N HIS A 17 -60.37 15.00 -17.95
CA HIS A 17 -59.33 15.59 -17.09
C HIS A 17 -57.92 15.08 -17.41
N GLU A 18 -57.76 13.78 -17.69
CA GLU A 18 -56.46 13.19 -18.02
C GLU A 18 -55.92 13.72 -19.36
N ILE A 19 -56.80 13.94 -20.34
CA ILE A 19 -56.43 14.53 -21.63
C ILE A 19 -55.91 15.96 -21.44
N ALA A 20 -56.57 16.77 -20.60
CA ALA A 20 -56.16 18.13 -20.33
C ALA A 20 -54.80 18.19 -19.58
N ASP A 21 -54.56 17.29 -18.63
CA ASP A 21 -53.30 17.24 -17.88
C ASP A 21 -52.11 16.85 -18.75
N ILE A 22 -52.29 15.86 -19.64
CA ILE A 22 -51.27 15.44 -20.62
C ILE A 22 -51.00 16.59 -21.60
N GLU A 23 -52.03 17.26 -22.09
CA GLU A 23 -51.86 18.39 -23.01
C GLU A 23 -51.05 19.51 -22.37
N ASN A 24 -51.40 19.91 -21.14
CA ASN A 24 -50.67 20.95 -20.40
C ASN A 24 -49.21 20.54 -20.20
N SER A 25 -48.97 19.30 -19.78
CA SER A 25 -47.62 18.76 -19.55
C SER A 25 -46.78 18.70 -20.83
N LEU A 26 -47.37 18.30 -21.96
CA LEU A 26 -46.69 18.33 -23.24
C LEU A 26 -46.34 19.77 -23.64
N ARG A 27 -47.23 20.74 -23.44
CA ARG A 27 -46.97 22.16 -23.76
C ARG A 27 -45.84 22.78 -22.93
N GLU A 28 -45.53 22.25 -21.76
CA GLU A 28 -44.38 22.68 -20.96
C GLU A 28 -43.03 22.27 -21.59
N ILE A 29 -43.03 21.25 -22.45
CA ILE A 29 -41.83 20.81 -23.17
C ILE A 29 -41.58 21.81 -24.30
N PRO A 30 -40.38 22.42 -24.41
CA PRO A 30 -40.09 23.48 -25.37
C PRO A 30 -40.46 23.15 -26.82
N VAL A 31 -40.32 21.89 -27.21
CA VAL A 31 -40.63 21.42 -28.58
C VAL A 31 -42.12 21.50 -28.92
N PHE A 32 -43.03 21.37 -27.95
CA PHE A 32 -44.48 21.34 -28.20
C PHE A 32 -45.20 22.66 -27.84
N ALA A 33 -44.51 23.61 -27.20
CA ALA A 33 -45.09 24.86 -26.75
C ALA A 33 -45.85 25.62 -27.87
N GLU A 34 -45.27 25.64 -29.08
CA GLU A 34 -45.82 26.34 -30.25
C GLU A 34 -46.63 25.45 -31.20
N PHE A 35 -46.88 24.18 -30.85
CA PHE A 35 -47.60 23.28 -31.75
C PHE A 35 -49.08 23.69 -31.87
N PRO A 36 -49.62 23.79 -33.10
CA PRO A 36 -51.06 23.96 -33.33
C PRO A 36 -51.87 22.86 -32.64
N GLN A 37 -53.03 23.22 -32.09
CA GLN A 37 -53.92 22.30 -31.37
C GLN A 37 -54.25 21.04 -32.19
N GLU A 38 -54.43 21.20 -33.49
CA GLU A 38 -54.76 20.14 -34.46
C GLU A 38 -53.65 19.09 -34.58
N LEU A 39 -52.40 19.48 -34.35
CA LEU A 39 -51.23 18.60 -34.39
C LEU A 39 -50.88 18.02 -33.02
N LEU A 40 -51.21 18.74 -31.95
CA LEU A 40 -51.00 18.29 -30.57
C LEU A 40 -52.05 17.28 -30.13
N SER A 41 -53.32 17.45 -30.53
CA SER A 41 -54.42 16.56 -30.11
C SER A 41 -54.18 15.08 -30.45
N PRO A 42 -53.67 14.71 -31.64
CA PRO A 42 -53.27 13.33 -31.93
C PRO A 42 -52.18 12.82 -30.97
N LEU A 43 -51.15 13.62 -30.68
CA LEU A 43 -50.09 13.23 -29.75
C LEU A 43 -50.67 12.95 -28.36
N VAL A 44 -51.50 13.85 -27.83
CA VAL A 44 -52.18 13.69 -26.53
C VAL A 44 -53.01 12.40 -26.49
N ASN A 45 -53.76 12.10 -27.55
CA ASN A 45 -54.60 10.90 -27.62
C ASN A 45 -53.77 9.60 -27.55
N PHE A 46 -52.56 9.61 -28.11
CA PHE A 46 -51.62 8.48 -28.09
C PHE A 46 -50.57 8.56 -26.96
N SER A 47 -50.76 9.45 -25.99
CA SER A 47 -49.85 9.63 -24.85
C SER A 47 -50.44 9.12 -23.53
N GLU A 48 -49.66 8.47 -22.68
CA GLU A 48 -50.08 8.00 -21.34
C GLU A 48 -49.06 8.42 -20.27
N PHE A 49 -49.51 8.59 -19.03
CA PHE A 49 -48.60 8.81 -17.91
C PHE A 49 -48.13 7.46 -17.38
N GLU A 50 -46.82 7.34 -17.17
CA GLU A 50 -46.19 6.17 -16.56
C GLU A 50 -45.43 6.60 -15.29
N GLU A 51 -45.58 5.84 -14.22
CA GLU A 51 -44.95 6.12 -12.93
C GLU A 51 -44.10 4.95 -12.48
N PHE A 52 -42.85 5.25 -12.12
CA PHE A 52 -41.86 4.27 -11.68
C PHE A 52 -41.40 4.60 -10.27
N LYS A 53 -41.27 3.58 -9.43
CA LYS A 53 -40.66 3.72 -8.10
C LYS A 53 -39.15 3.72 -8.23
N LYS A 54 -38.50 4.23 -7.18
CA LYS A 54 -37.04 4.12 -7.06
C LYS A 54 -36.58 2.67 -7.23
N ASN A 55 -35.51 2.51 -8.00
CA ASN A 55 -34.87 1.26 -8.44
C ASN A 55 -35.66 0.42 -9.44
N GLU A 56 -36.79 0.91 -9.97
CA GLU A 56 -37.49 0.22 -11.05
C GLU A 56 -36.82 0.50 -12.40
N GLU A 57 -36.74 -0.53 -13.24
CA GLU A 57 -36.19 -0.43 -14.59
C GLU A 57 -37.26 0.16 -15.52
N ILE A 58 -36.90 1.25 -16.20
CA ILE A 58 -37.76 1.96 -17.15
C ILE A 58 -37.58 1.36 -18.56
N LEU A 59 -36.33 1.13 -18.97
CA LEU A 59 -35.98 0.47 -20.22
C LEU A 59 -34.80 -0.47 -20.00
N ALA A 60 -34.84 -1.65 -20.60
CA ALA A 60 -33.73 -2.60 -20.56
C ALA A 60 -32.88 -2.55 -21.84
N GLN A 61 -31.55 -2.53 -21.70
CA GLN A 61 -30.64 -2.66 -22.83
C GLN A 61 -30.92 -3.95 -23.62
N GLY A 62 -30.97 -3.85 -24.95
CA GLY A 62 -31.22 -4.97 -25.85
C GLY A 62 -32.69 -5.31 -26.08
N GLN A 63 -33.63 -4.67 -25.36
CA GLN A 63 -35.06 -4.81 -25.65
C GLN A 63 -35.51 -3.85 -26.77
N MET A 64 -36.63 -4.17 -27.40
CA MET A 64 -37.25 -3.27 -28.38
C MET A 64 -38.10 -2.23 -27.65
N ASN A 65 -37.98 -0.97 -28.06
CA ASN A 65 -38.82 0.13 -27.60
C ASN A 65 -39.27 0.94 -28.81
N GLU A 66 -40.59 1.03 -28.99
CA GLU A 66 -41.24 1.79 -30.07
C GLU A 66 -41.88 3.09 -29.57
N ASN A 67 -41.80 3.36 -28.26
CA ASN A 67 -42.46 4.48 -27.62
C ASN A 67 -41.45 5.54 -27.19
N LEU A 68 -41.89 6.80 -27.23
CA LEU A 68 -41.07 7.92 -26.78
C LEU A 68 -41.44 8.26 -25.35
N LEU A 69 -40.43 8.47 -24.51
CA LEU A 69 -40.61 8.68 -23.08
C LEU A 69 -40.07 10.07 -22.71
N PHE A 70 -40.93 10.96 -22.23
CA PHE A 70 -40.53 12.27 -21.75
C PHE A 70 -40.51 12.26 -20.22
N LEU A 71 -39.37 12.65 -19.63
CA LEU A 71 -39.23 12.79 -18.19
C LEU A 71 -39.98 14.03 -17.71
N MET A 72 -40.97 13.87 -16.84
CA MET A 72 -41.69 14.99 -16.24
C MET A 72 -41.11 15.34 -14.88
N GLU A 73 -40.92 14.32 -14.03
CA GLU A 73 -40.40 14.46 -12.68
C GLU A 73 -39.52 13.28 -12.31
N GLY A 74 -38.51 13.54 -11.47
CA GLY A 74 -37.60 12.53 -10.93
C GLY A 74 -36.23 12.48 -11.60
N GLU A 75 -35.44 11.48 -11.22
CA GLU A 75 -34.07 11.26 -11.69
C GLU A 75 -33.91 9.82 -12.20
N VAL A 76 -33.27 9.68 -13.37
CA VAL A 76 -33.05 8.41 -14.06
C VAL A 76 -31.55 8.18 -14.22
N SER A 77 -31.06 7.01 -13.83
CA SER A 77 -29.69 6.56 -14.04
C SER A 77 -29.57 5.75 -15.33
N VAL A 78 -28.49 5.99 -16.08
CA VAL A 78 -28.21 5.35 -17.37
C VAL A 78 -27.04 4.37 -17.22
N PHE A 79 -27.23 3.13 -17.66
CA PHE A 79 -26.21 2.08 -17.64
C PHE A 79 -25.99 1.50 -19.04
N VAL A 80 -24.74 1.29 -19.43
CA VAL A 80 -24.35 0.63 -20.70
C VAL A 80 -23.43 -0.53 -20.35
N ASP A 81 -23.79 -1.73 -20.78
CA ASP A 81 -23.06 -2.98 -20.48
C ASP A 81 -22.82 -3.20 -18.97
N GLY A 82 -23.77 -2.74 -18.15
CA GLY A 82 -23.69 -2.79 -16.68
C GLY A 82 -22.87 -1.67 -16.04
N GLY A 83 -22.17 -0.85 -16.83
CA GLY A 83 -21.43 0.32 -16.35
C GLY A 83 -22.31 1.56 -16.24
N PHE A 84 -22.21 2.29 -15.13
CA PHE A 84 -22.92 3.56 -14.94
C PHE A 84 -22.32 4.66 -15.84
N VAL A 85 -23.18 5.31 -16.63
CA VAL A 85 -22.78 6.36 -17.59
C VAL A 85 -23.14 7.75 -17.11
N GLY A 86 -24.27 7.90 -16.41
CA GLY A 86 -24.71 9.21 -15.91
C GLY A 86 -26.15 9.21 -15.43
N LYS A 87 -26.64 10.40 -15.08
CA LYS A 87 -28.02 10.64 -14.66
C LYS A 87 -28.71 11.68 -15.52
N ILE A 88 -30.03 11.56 -15.63
CA ILE A 88 -30.92 12.48 -16.33
C ILE A 88 -31.99 12.91 -15.34
N SER A 89 -32.08 14.20 -15.07
CA SER A 89 -33.02 14.79 -14.11
C SER A 89 -33.71 16.05 -14.62
N GLU A 90 -33.40 16.51 -15.82
CA GLU A 90 -34.01 17.70 -16.44
C GLU A 90 -35.43 17.35 -16.93
N PRO A 91 -36.50 18.01 -16.42
CA PRO A 91 -37.86 17.86 -16.96
C PRO A 91 -37.93 18.20 -18.45
N GLY A 92 -38.76 17.47 -19.18
CA GLY A 92 -38.86 17.52 -20.65
C GLY A 92 -37.79 16.70 -21.38
N SER A 93 -36.84 16.06 -20.68
CA SER A 93 -35.82 15.22 -21.31
C SER A 93 -36.43 14.01 -22.01
N LEU A 94 -36.10 13.84 -23.29
CA LEU A 94 -36.49 12.66 -24.06
C LEU A 94 -35.56 11.47 -23.78
N LEU A 95 -36.17 10.33 -23.43
CA LEU A 95 -35.55 9.06 -23.13
C LEU A 95 -35.90 8.03 -24.22
N GLY A 96 -34.96 7.14 -24.54
CA GLY A 96 -35.20 6.03 -25.49
C GLY A 96 -35.37 6.47 -26.95
N GLU A 97 -35.00 7.70 -27.31
CA GLU A 97 -35.19 8.23 -28.67
C GLU A 97 -34.41 7.43 -29.71
N MET A 98 -33.24 6.94 -29.32
CA MET A 98 -32.31 6.29 -30.24
C MET A 98 -32.88 4.98 -30.78
N SER A 99 -33.62 4.22 -29.96
CA SER A 99 -34.25 2.97 -30.39
C SER A 99 -35.38 3.22 -31.37
N VAL A 100 -36.19 4.26 -31.12
CA VAL A 100 -37.34 4.62 -31.96
C VAL A 100 -36.88 5.18 -33.32
N ILE A 101 -35.91 6.09 -33.32
CA ILE A 101 -35.40 6.74 -34.55
C ILE A 101 -34.65 5.73 -35.43
N LYS A 102 -33.76 4.91 -34.85
CA LYS A 102 -32.96 3.93 -35.60
C LYS A 102 -33.70 2.63 -35.89
N ARG A 103 -34.84 2.39 -35.23
CA ARG A 103 -35.53 1.09 -35.20
C ARG A 103 -34.58 -0.03 -34.78
N SER A 104 -33.84 0.22 -33.69
CA SER A 104 -32.88 -0.70 -33.11
C SER A 104 -33.25 -1.02 -31.66
N PRO A 105 -32.71 -2.10 -31.08
CA PRO A 105 -32.82 -2.33 -29.64
C PRO A 105 -32.30 -1.14 -28.82
N VAL A 106 -32.81 -1.00 -27.60
CA VAL A 106 -32.40 0.02 -26.64
C VAL A 106 -30.90 -0.14 -26.34
N SER A 107 -30.17 0.97 -26.44
CA SER A 107 -28.71 1.03 -26.31
C SER A 107 -28.18 1.08 -24.87
N ALA A 108 -29.03 1.39 -23.90
CA ALA A 108 -28.66 1.56 -22.50
C ALA A 108 -29.83 1.22 -21.58
N THR A 109 -29.57 0.58 -20.44
CA THR A 109 -30.58 0.35 -19.41
C THR A 109 -30.84 1.66 -18.64
N LEU A 110 -32.12 1.98 -18.43
CA LEU A 110 -32.57 3.14 -17.67
C LEU A 110 -33.23 2.66 -16.38
N VAL A 111 -32.78 3.19 -15.24
CA VAL A 111 -33.30 2.84 -13.91
C VAL A 111 -33.71 4.11 -13.18
N ALA A 112 -34.90 4.12 -12.58
CA ALA A 112 -35.37 5.22 -11.75
C ALA A 112 -34.51 5.33 -10.46
N ASP A 113 -33.83 6.45 -10.24
CA ASP A 113 -33.03 6.69 -9.02
C ASP A 113 -33.84 7.40 -7.92
N SER A 114 -34.93 8.05 -8.30
CA SER A 114 -36.02 8.55 -7.44
C SER A 114 -37.36 8.00 -7.93
N PRO A 115 -38.50 8.28 -7.27
CA PRO A 115 -39.80 8.20 -7.94
C PRO A 115 -39.76 9.03 -9.23
N VAL A 116 -40.20 8.46 -10.33
CA VAL A 116 -40.12 9.05 -11.68
C VAL A 116 -41.50 9.05 -12.31
N LYS A 117 -41.88 10.17 -12.94
CA LYS A 117 -43.10 10.31 -13.74
C LYS A 117 -42.73 10.64 -15.17
N LEU A 118 -43.26 9.87 -16.12
CA LEU A 118 -43.00 9.99 -17.55
C LEU A 118 -44.30 10.22 -18.33
N ILE A 119 -44.19 10.84 -19.50
CA ILE A 119 -45.19 10.74 -20.56
C ILE A 119 -44.65 9.79 -21.63
N GLU A 120 -45.39 8.70 -21.87
CA GLU A 120 -45.12 7.75 -22.94
C GLU A 120 -45.99 8.06 -24.16
N ILE A 121 -45.38 8.26 -25.33
CA ILE A 121 -46.08 8.49 -26.60
C ILE A 121 -45.93 7.26 -27.49
N ASN A 122 -47.06 6.62 -27.82
CA ASN A 122 -47.10 5.48 -28.71
C ASN A 122 -46.99 5.91 -30.18
N THR A 123 -45.76 5.89 -30.71
CA THR A 123 -45.49 6.38 -32.08
C THR A 123 -46.07 5.46 -33.15
N ASN A 124 -46.04 4.15 -32.95
CA ASN A 124 -46.53 3.17 -33.92
C ASN A 124 -48.07 3.24 -34.04
N GLY A 125 -48.76 3.37 -32.91
CA GLY A 125 -50.20 3.59 -32.82
C GLY A 125 -50.62 4.89 -33.49
N LEU A 126 -49.91 5.99 -33.23
CA LEU A 126 -50.14 7.27 -33.90
C LEU A 126 -50.01 7.15 -35.43
N LEU A 127 -48.93 6.53 -35.91
CA LEU A 127 -48.65 6.38 -37.35
C LEU A 127 -49.63 5.46 -38.08
N ASN A 128 -50.25 4.52 -37.37
CA ASN A 128 -51.22 3.57 -37.94
C ASN A 128 -52.68 3.97 -37.66
N SER A 129 -52.92 5.06 -36.91
CA SER A 129 -54.25 5.53 -36.54
C SER A 129 -55.08 6.03 -37.71
N ASN A 130 -54.44 6.70 -38.68
CA ASN A 130 -55.10 7.24 -39.86
C ASN A 130 -54.13 7.23 -41.06
N ALA A 131 -54.45 6.40 -42.06
CA ALA A 131 -53.63 6.23 -43.25
C ALA A 131 -53.48 7.52 -44.08
N GLU A 132 -54.51 8.39 -44.10
CA GLU A 132 -54.48 9.66 -44.84
C GLU A 132 -53.59 10.71 -44.15
N LEU A 133 -53.59 10.72 -42.81
CA LEU A 133 -52.79 11.66 -42.01
C LEU A 133 -51.39 11.15 -41.65
N LYS A 134 -51.03 9.92 -42.04
CA LYS A 134 -49.73 9.29 -41.76
C LYS A 134 -48.54 10.15 -42.21
N GLY A 135 -48.67 10.83 -43.34
CA GLY A 135 -47.64 11.77 -43.82
C GLY A 135 -47.42 12.93 -42.86
N LEU A 136 -48.51 13.56 -42.41
CA LEU A 136 -48.49 14.67 -41.46
C LEU A 136 -47.89 14.24 -40.11
N TYR A 137 -48.32 13.10 -39.56
CA TYR A 137 -47.79 12.59 -38.29
C TYR A 137 -46.30 12.24 -38.37
N ASN A 138 -45.84 11.66 -39.48
CA ASN A 138 -44.41 11.48 -39.71
C ASN A 138 -43.67 12.83 -39.70
N SER A 139 -44.17 13.85 -40.37
CA SER A 139 -43.54 15.18 -40.38
C SER A 139 -43.47 15.80 -38.99
N VAL A 140 -44.51 15.63 -38.17
CA VAL A 140 -44.52 16.10 -36.77
C VAL A 140 -43.45 15.38 -35.94
N LEU A 141 -43.37 14.05 -36.04
CA LEU A 141 -42.35 13.27 -35.33
C LEU A 141 -40.93 13.65 -35.78
N TYR A 142 -40.70 13.86 -37.08
CA TYR A 142 -39.39 14.30 -37.59
C TYR A 142 -39.01 15.70 -37.09
N CYS A 143 -39.95 16.64 -37.05
CA CYS A 143 -39.69 17.98 -36.51
C CYS A 143 -39.26 17.91 -35.05
N MET A 144 -39.95 17.10 -34.26
CA MET A 144 -39.61 16.83 -32.86
C MET A 144 -38.23 16.16 -32.72
N TYR A 145 -37.94 15.11 -33.49
CA TYR A 145 -36.62 14.45 -33.47
C TYR A 145 -35.49 15.41 -33.82
N SER A 146 -35.67 16.24 -34.85
CA SER A 146 -34.67 17.22 -35.26
C SER A 146 -34.39 18.23 -34.16
N HIS A 147 -35.42 18.75 -33.49
CA HIS A 147 -35.23 19.72 -32.41
C HIS A 147 -34.47 19.11 -31.22
N VAL A 148 -34.91 17.94 -30.74
CA VAL A 148 -34.29 17.28 -29.58
C VAL A 148 -32.85 16.84 -29.86
N LEU A 149 -32.57 16.32 -31.06
CA LEU A 149 -31.22 15.92 -31.43
C LEU A 149 -30.27 17.12 -31.55
N VAL A 150 -30.74 18.26 -32.04
CA VAL A 150 -29.94 19.50 -32.10
C VAL A 150 -29.57 19.96 -30.69
N GLU A 151 -30.53 20.04 -29.77
CA GLU A 151 -30.27 20.47 -28.40
C GLU A 151 -29.30 19.52 -27.67
N LYS A 152 -29.50 18.19 -27.81
CA LYS A 152 -28.58 17.19 -27.24
C LYS A 152 -27.18 17.31 -27.83
N LEU A 153 -27.05 17.58 -29.13
CA LEU A 153 -25.76 17.72 -29.80
C LEU A 153 -25.02 18.97 -29.33
N GLU A 154 -25.72 20.10 -29.17
CA GLU A 154 -25.15 21.34 -28.63
C GLU A 154 -24.63 21.13 -27.19
N LYS A 155 -25.45 20.56 -26.31
CA LYS A 155 -25.05 20.23 -24.93
C LYS A 155 -23.85 19.27 -24.89
N THR A 156 -23.79 18.29 -25.80
CA THR A 156 -22.69 17.33 -25.87
C THR A 156 -21.39 17.98 -26.36
N ASN A 157 -21.48 18.83 -27.38
CA ASN A 157 -20.32 19.55 -27.92
C ASN A 157 -19.72 20.52 -26.89
N GLU A 158 -20.56 21.22 -26.11
CA GLU A 158 -20.06 22.09 -25.04
C GLU A 158 -19.34 21.30 -23.94
N LYS A 159 -19.90 20.15 -23.52
CA LYS A 159 -19.26 19.26 -22.54
C LYS A 159 -17.91 18.74 -23.06
N ALA A 160 -17.84 18.31 -24.32
CA ALA A 160 -16.60 17.85 -24.94
C ALA A 160 -15.53 18.94 -24.96
N LYS A 161 -15.89 20.17 -25.35
CA LYS A 161 -14.97 21.32 -25.34
C LYS A 161 -14.42 21.60 -23.93
N ARG A 162 -15.29 21.64 -22.91
CA ARG A 162 -14.85 21.86 -21.51
C ARG A 162 -13.92 20.75 -21.02
N PHE A 163 -14.19 19.50 -21.42
CA PHE A 163 -13.34 18.36 -21.08
C PHE A 163 -11.95 18.50 -21.70
N GLU A 164 -11.85 18.86 -22.98
CA GLU A 164 -10.58 19.11 -23.66
C GLU A 164 -9.77 20.23 -23.00
N GLU A 165 -10.42 21.37 -22.70
CA GLU A 165 -9.78 22.49 -22.01
C GLU A 165 -9.25 22.08 -20.63
N THR A 166 -10.03 21.31 -19.88
CA THR A 166 -9.63 20.83 -18.55
C THR A 166 -8.47 19.84 -18.63
N ASN A 167 -8.52 18.92 -19.59
CA ASN A 167 -7.47 17.92 -19.79
C ASN A 167 -6.16 18.57 -20.23
N TYR A 168 -6.23 19.61 -21.09
CA TYR A 168 -5.06 20.40 -21.46
C TYR A 168 -4.43 21.11 -20.23
N ARG A 169 -5.25 21.76 -19.40
CA ARG A 169 -4.79 22.40 -18.16
C ARG A 169 -4.17 21.40 -17.19
N LEU A 170 -4.77 20.22 -17.05
CA LEU A 170 -4.26 19.15 -16.18
C LEU A 170 -2.87 18.70 -16.62
N LYS A 171 -2.68 18.41 -17.92
CA LYS A 171 -1.38 18.02 -18.47
C LYS A 171 -0.31 19.10 -18.28
N SER A 172 -0.67 20.37 -18.46
CA SER A 172 0.24 21.49 -18.21
C SER A 172 0.66 21.54 -16.74
N ALA A 173 -0.30 21.45 -15.82
CA ALA A 173 -0.03 21.48 -14.38
C ALA A 173 0.84 20.29 -13.92
N GLU A 174 0.62 19.09 -14.48
CA GLU A 174 1.47 17.92 -14.21
C GLU A 174 2.92 18.14 -14.67
N ALA A 175 3.12 18.75 -15.85
CA ALA A 175 4.46 19.08 -16.34
C ALA A 175 5.15 20.12 -15.46
N ASP A 176 4.42 21.17 -15.06
CA ASP A 176 4.93 22.21 -14.17
C ASP A 176 5.32 21.63 -12.80
N LEU A 177 4.45 20.81 -12.20
CA LEU A 177 4.72 20.11 -10.93
C LEU A 177 5.96 19.23 -11.01
N LYS A 178 6.13 18.49 -12.10
CA LYS A 178 7.32 17.65 -12.31
C LYS A 178 8.59 18.49 -12.32
N SER A 179 8.60 19.59 -13.08
CA SER A 179 9.76 20.49 -13.15
C SER A 179 10.07 21.17 -11.81
N LEU A 180 9.04 21.53 -11.05
CA LEU A 180 9.18 22.15 -9.74
C LEU A 180 9.75 21.14 -8.72
N ASN A 181 9.30 19.90 -8.77
CA ASN A 181 9.80 18.84 -7.89
C ASN A 181 11.28 18.53 -8.17
N GLU A 182 11.69 18.43 -9.44
CA GLU A 182 13.09 18.24 -9.83
C GLU A 182 13.98 19.38 -9.29
N ASN A 183 13.54 20.64 -9.40
CA ASN A 183 14.27 21.79 -8.86
C ASN A 183 14.34 21.75 -7.32
N LEU A 184 13.25 21.39 -6.65
CA LEU A 184 13.22 21.28 -5.19
C LEU A 184 14.18 20.20 -4.68
N GLU A 185 14.23 19.04 -5.33
CA GLU A 185 15.16 17.96 -5.02
C GLU A 185 16.63 18.41 -5.16
N ASP A 186 16.94 19.20 -6.20
CA ASP A 186 18.26 19.78 -6.38
C ASP A 186 18.62 20.79 -5.29
N GLN A 187 17.70 21.67 -4.90
CA GLN A 187 17.92 22.63 -3.82
C GLN A 187 18.11 21.96 -2.46
N VAL A 188 17.28 20.96 -2.13
CA VAL A 188 17.40 20.17 -0.90
C VAL A 188 18.77 19.50 -0.87
N HIS A 189 19.20 18.91 -1.97
CA HIS A 189 20.51 18.27 -2.05
C HIS A 189 21.67 19.25 -1.86
N GLN A 190 21.63 20.42 -2.52
CA GLN A 190 22.65 21.45 -2.34
C GLN A 190 22.75 21.88 -0.87
N ARG A 191 21.61 22.02 -0.18
CA ARG A 191 21.58 22.35 1.25
C ARG A 191 22.10 21.21 2.12
N MET A 192 21.72 19.96 1.85
CA MET A 192 22.21 18.80 2.60
C MET A 192 23.72 18.64 2.47
N LYS A 193 24.27 18.80 1.25
CA LYS A 193 25.71 18.75 1.00
C LYS A 193 26.47 19.88 1.71
N ALA A 194 25.93 21.09 1.71
CA ALA A 194 26.52 22.21 2.45
C ALA A 194 26.48 21.99 3.96
N LEU A 195 25.42 21.35 4.48
CA LEU A 195 25.30 21.02 5.90
C LEU A 195 26.26 19.89 6.31
N GLU A 196 26.39 18.85 5.48
CA GLU A 196 27.37 17.78 5.69
C GLU A 196 28.79 18.34 5.78
N GLY A 197 29.18 19.23 4.85
CA GLY A 197 30.50 19.87 4.88
C GLY A 197 30.76 20.63 6.18
N LYS A 198 29.80 21.44 6.64
CA LYS A 198 29.92 22.19 7.90
C LYS A 198 30.01 21.27 9.13
N ILE A 199 29.23 20.20 9.16
CA ILE A 199 29.26 19.23 10.27
C ILE A 199 30.56 18.43 10.23
N GLY A 200 31.07 18.08 9.04
CA GLY A 200 32.38 17.48 8.85
C GLY A 200 33.50 18.37 9.42
N GLU A 201 33.52 19.65 9.05
CA GLU A 201 34.49 20.64 9.57
C GLU A 201 34.44 20.76 11.10
N LEU A 202 33.24 20.86 11.69
CA LEU A 202 33.07 20.91 13.15
C LEU A 202 33.57 19.62 13.81
N TYR A 203 33.27 18.46 13.22
CA TYR A 203 33.71 17.18 13.74
C TYR A 203 35.24 17.04 13.68
N ASP A 204 35.87 17.46 12.58
CA ASP A 204 37.32 17.39 12.42
C ASP A 204 38.06 18.36 13.35
N GLN A 205 37.42 19.47 13.74
CA GLN A 205 37.94 20.38 14.77
C GLN A 205 37.81 19.81 16.20
N LEU A 206 36.71 19.11 16.50
CA LEU A 206 36.41 18.58 17.84
C LEU A 206 37.06 17.21 18.12
N SER A 207 37.21 16.37 17.10
CA SER A 207 37.82 15.03 17.20
C SER A 207 39.21 15.01 17.85
N PRO A 208 40.19 15.86 17.46
CA PRO A 208 41.51 15.88 18.10
C PRO A 208 41.51 16.47 19.52
N LEU A 209 40.45 17.18 19.93
CA LEU A 209 40.31 17.70 21.29
C LEU A 209 39.85 16.61 22.28
N LYS A 210 39.25 15.52 21.78
CA LYS A 210 38.81 14.37 22.59
C LYS A 210 39.95 13.69 23.36
N ASP A 211 41.15 13.63 22.78
CA ASP A 211 42.32 12.98 23.42
C ASP A 211 43.28 13.98 24.06
N SER A 212 42.91 15.27 24.10
CA SER A 212 43.78 16.33 24.58
C SER A 212 43.78 16.40 26.10
N SER A 213 44.91 16.08 26.71
CA SER A 213 45.17 16.14 28.15
C SER A 213 45.28 17.58 28.71
N ARG A 214 45.03 18.60 27.87
CA ARG A 214 45.09 20.03 28.24
C ARG A 214 43.74 20.64 28.63
N LEU A 215 42.64 19.90 28.50
CA LEU A 215 41.28 20.40 28.79
C LEU A 215 40.92 20.19 30.26
N SER A 216 40.08 21.09 30.80
CA SER A 216 39.47 20.87 32.11
C SER A 216 38.49 19.69 32.05
N PRO A 217 38.20 19.01 33.17
CA PRO A 217 37.23 17.90 33.20
C PRO A 217 35.82 18.30 32.70
N GLU A 218 35.39 19.54 32.94
CA GLU A 218 34.11 20.08 32.46
C GLU A 218 34.12 20.29 30.94
N ASP A 219 35.17 20.91 30.39
CA ASP A 219 35.29 21.13 28.94
C ASP A 219 35.42 19.80 28.18
N HIS A 220 36.10 18.82 28.79
CA HIS A 220 36.23 17.48 28.23
C HIS A 220 34.87 16.78 28.16
N GLY A 221 34.02 16.92 29.19
CA GLY A 221 32.65 16.43 29.19
C GLY A 221 31.78 17.11 28.12
N GLN A 222 31.92 18.41 27.91
CA GLN A 222 31.20 19.15 26.86
C GLN A 222 31.61 18.72 25.45
N VAL A 223 32.91 18.50 25.20
CA VAL A 223 33.41 18.00 23.91
C VAL A 223 32.89 16.59 23.63
N LEU A 224 32.89 15.71 24.65
CA LEU A 224 32.35 14.36 24.52
C LEU A 224 30.85 14.38 24.19
N HIS A 225 30.09 15.19 24.92
CA HIS A 225 28.65 15.36 24.70
C HIS A 225 28.33 15.97 23.32
N ALA A 226 29.11 16.95 22.86
CA ALA A 226 28.96 17.52 21.53
C ALA A 226 29.23 16.48 20.42
N LEU A 227 30.24 15.62 20.58
CA LEU A 227 30.53 14.54 19.64
C LEU A 227 29.44 13.45 19.66
N GLU A 228 28.87 13.14 20.83
CA GLU A 228 27.71 12.25 20.97
C GLU A 228 26.49 12.77 20.20
N ILE A 229 26.23 14.08 20.21
CA ILE A 229 25.12 14.70 19.45
C ILE A 229 25.44 14.76 17.94
N LEU A 230 26.68 15.08 17.58
CA LEU A 230 27.07 15.27 16.16
C LEU A 230 27.22 13.96 15.39
N ASN A 231 27.62 12.86 16.03
CA ASN A 231 27.78 11.56 15.39
C ASN A 231 26.52 11.03 14.67
N PRO A 232 25.34 10.95 15.31
CA PRO A 232 24.14 10.46 14.64
C PRO A 232 23.73 11.37 13.48
N ILE A 233 23.92 12.68 13.59
CA ILE A 233 23.61 13.64 12.53
C ILE A 233 24.57 13.48 11.34
N LYS A 234 25.87 13.34 11.60
CA LYS A 234 26.89 13.08 10.57
C LYS A 234 26.62 11.75 9.86
N SER A 235 26.30 10.70 10.61
CA SER A 235 25.90 9.40 10.08
C SER A 235 24.68 9.54 9.17
N PHE A 236 23.61 10.15 9.65
CA PHE A 236 22.37 10.37 8.90
C PHE A 236 22.58 11.16 7.59
N LEU A 237 23.34 12.25 7.63
CA LEU A 237 23.63 13.07 6.44
C LEU A 237 24.50 12.32 5.42
N SER A 238 25.53 11.60 5.89
CA SER A 238 26.36 10.78 5.01
C SER A 238 25.58 9.62 4.37
N SER A 239 24.64 9.04 5.11
CA SER A 239 23.76 7.97 4.65
C SER A 239 22.76 8.44 3.59
N GLY A 240 22.14 9.61 3.78
CA GLY A 240 21.25 10.22 2.79
C GLY A 240 21.97 10.65 1.49
N LEU A 241 23.22 11.10 1.59
CA LEU A 241 24.02 11.50 0.42
C LEU A 241 24.61 10.32 -0.35
N LYS A 242 24.92 9.19 0.32
CA LYS A 242 25.34 7.93 -0.31
C LYS A 242 24.27 7.31 -1.21
N LEU A 243 22.99 7.59 -0.96
CA LEU A 243 21.86 7.06 -1.74
C LEU A 243 21.66 7.80 -3.07
N LYS A 244 22.07 9.07 -3.16
CA LYS A 244 21.87 9.88 -4.38
C LYS A 244 22.78 9.40 -5.51
N GLY A 245 22.19 9.06 -6.65
CA GLY A 245 22.91 8.59 -7.85
C GLY A 245 23.23 7.09 -7.87
N GLN A 246 22.91 6.35 -6.80
CA GLN A 246 22.92 4.89 -6.81
C GLN A 246 21.78 4.38 -7.69
N ARG A 247 22.08 3.43 -8.59
CA ARG A 247 21.06 2.80 -9.45
C ARG A 247 20.50 1.57 -8.77
N ILE A 248 19.19 1.55 -8.60
CA ILE A 248 18.46 0.44 -8.00
C ILE A 248 17.55 -0.15 -9.07
N LEU A 249 17.66 -1.45 -9.31
CA LEU A 249 16.74 -2.18 -10.18
C LEU A 249 15.65 -2.83 -9.32
N TYR A 250 14.38 -2.55 -9.61
CA TYR A 250 13.23 -3.17 -8.97
C TYR A 250 12.48 -4.04 -9.97
N VAL A 251 12.46 -5.34 -9.71
CA VAL A 251 11.79 -6.35 -10.54
C VAL A 251 10.57 -6.86 -9.79
N ASP A 252 9.38 -6.58 -10.31
CA ASP A 252 8.11 -6.99 -9.70
C ASP A 252 7.06 -7.20 -10.79
N SER A 253 6.39 -8.34 -10.77
CA SER A 253 5.37 -8.68 -11.77
C SER A 253 4.14 -7.77 -11.69
N GLN A 254 3.93 -7.09 -10.56
CA GLN A 254 2.75 -6.27 -10.33
C GLN A 254 3.07 -4.76 -10.32
N LYS A 255 2.58 -4.08 -11.35
CA LYS A 255 2.66 -2.63 -11.52
C LYS A 255 2.14 -1.78 -10.35
N LYS A 256 1.25 -2.31 -9.49
CA LYS A 256 0.77 -1.61 -8.29
C LYS A 256 1.88 -1.38 -7.25
N ASN A 257 2.83 -2.31 -7.14
CA ASN A 257 3.92 -2.26 -6.16
C ASN A 257 5.03 -1.30 -6.60
N HIS A 258 5.14 -1.04 -7.90
CA HIS A 258 6.06 -0.06 -8.45
C HIS A 258 5.75 1.36 -7.95
N LEU A 259 4.47 1.67 -7.72
CA LEU A 259 4.07 2.96 -7.20
C LEU A 259 4.51 3.14 -5.74
N SER A 260 4.32 2.12 -4.89
CA SER A 260 4.80 2.17 -3.50
C SER A 260 6.31 2.27 -3.42
N THR A 261 7.05 1.51 -4.22
CA THR A 261 8.53 1.57 -4.24
C THR A 261 9.03 2.93 -4.74
N LYS A 262 8.36 3.50 -5.76
CA LYS A 262 8.66 4.86 -6.23
C LYS A 262 8.37 5.92 -5.16
N LEU A 263 7.32 5.76 -4.36
CA LEU A 263 7.02 6.64 -3.23
C LEU A 263 8.05 6.48 -2.09
N SER A 264 8.53 5.26 -1.83
CA SER A 264 9.55 5.01 -0.80
C SER A 264 10.91 5.58 -1.14
N LEU A 265 11.34 5.40 -2.40
CA LEU A 265 12.71 5.71 -2.83
C LEU A 265 12.81 7.00 -3.63
N GLY A 266 11.69 7.59 -4.08
CA GLY A 266 11.69 8.85 -4.80
C GLY A 266 12.28 10.00 -3.99
N GLY A 267 12.07 10.01 -2.67
CA GLY A 267 12.62 11.04 -1.77
C GLY A 267 14.11 10.89 -1.44
N THR A 268 14.76 9.79 -1.80
CA THR A 268 16.18 9.53 -1.45
C THR A 268 17.16 9.97 -2.55
N GLY A 269 16.67 10.32 -3.74
CA GLY A 269 17.51 10.68 -4.90
C GLY A 269 18.22 9.49 -5.57
N ALA A 270 17.84 8.25 -5.22
CA ALA A 270 18.28 7.05 -5.94
C ALA A 270 17.62 6.97 -7.33
N ILE A 271 18.36 6.49 -8.32
CA ILE A 271 17.83 6.27 -9.67
C ILE A 271 17.15 4.90 -9.67
N LEU A 272 15.83 4.88 -9.74
CA LEU A 272 15.03 3.66 -9.72
C LEU A 272 14.67 3.24 -11.15
N ASP A 273 15.25 2.14 -11.61
CA ASP A 273 14.84 1.46 -12.83
C ASP A 273 13.90 0.31 -12.46
N GLN A 274 12.81 0.13 -13.21
CA GLN A 274 11.78 -0.87 -12.94
C GLN A 274 11.69 -1.86 -14.09
N ALA A 275 11.48 -3.14 -13.80
CA ALA A 275 11.23 -4.18 -14.79
C ALA A 275 10.03 -5.02 -14.37
N LEU A 276 9.17 -5.41 -15.33
CA LEU A 276 8.00 -6.25 -15.05
C LEU A 276 8.32 -7.75 -15.15
N ASP A 277 9.31 -8.11 -15.98
CA ASP A 277 9.70 -9.49 -16.26
C ASP A 277 11.22 -9.67 -16.16
N TRP A 278 11.67 -10.91 -15.95
CA TRP A 278 13.10 -11.25 -15.91
C TRP A 278 13.87 -10.87 -17.18
N GLU A 279 13.26 -11.03 -18.36
CA GLU A 279 13.94 -10.70 -19.64
C GLU A 279 14.26 -9.20 -19.73
N GLU A 280 13.33 -8.33 -19.31
CA GLU A 280 13.57 -6.88 -19.24
C GLU A 280 14.63 -6.54 -18.17
N ALA A 281 14.58 -7.23 -17.03
CA ALA A 281 15.58 -7.08 -15.98
C ALA A 281 16.99 -7.49 -16.45
N LYS A 282 17.09 -8.58 -17.21
CA LYS A 282 18.35 -9.13 -17.74
C LYS A 282 18.98 -8.21 -18.79
N GLU A 283 18.19 -7.61 -19.68
CA GLU A 283 18.68 -6.59 -20.61
C GLU A 283 19.25 -5.38 -19.87
N LYS A 284 18.56 -4.94 -18.81
CA LYS A 284 19.00 -3.84 -17.95
C LYS A 284 20.28 -4.17 -17.18
N LEU A 285 20.36 -5.35 -16.56
CA LEU A 285 21.55 -5.83 -15.85
C LEU A 285 22.77 -5.98 -16.78
N SER A 286 22.55 -6.29 -18.06
CA SER A 286 23.63 -6.43 -19.05
C SER A 286 24.12 -5.09 -19.60
N SER A 287 23.27 -4.05 -19.57
CA SER A 287 23.57 -2.73 -20.14
C SER A 287 24.04 -1.71 -19.10
N GLN A 288 23.69 -1.89 -17.82
CA GLN A 288 23.98 -0.95 -16.75
C GLN A 288 24.43 -1.66 -15.48
N SER A 289 25.28 -0.99 -14.69
CA SER A 289 25.68 -1.47 -13.37
C SER A 289 24.72 -0.94 -12.30
N TYR A 290 24.08 -1.84 -11.57
CA TYR A 290 23.25 -1.51 -10.41
C TYR A 290 24.02 -1.68 -9.11
N SER A 291 23.70 -0.88 -8.10
CA SER A 291 24.24 -1.05 -6.74
C SER A 291 23.39 -2.02 -5.91
N LEU A 292 22.08 -2.06 -6.20
CA LEU A 292 21.11 -2.93 -5.53
C LEU A 292 20.09 -3.43 -6.55
N VAL A 293 19.80 -4.73 -6.48
CA VAL A 293 18.72 -5.37 -7.26
C VAL A 293 17.71 -5.93 -6.27
N ILE A 294 16.43 -5.60 -6.50
CA ILE A 294 15.31 -6.00 -5.66
C ILE A 294 14.41 -6.94 -6.46
N PHE A 295 14.14 -8.12 -5.91
CA PHE A 295 13.26 -9.14 -6.49
C PHE A 295 11.97 -9.28 -5.70
N ASP A 296 10.88 -9.59 -6.39
CA ASP A 296 9.71 -10.23 -5.77
C ASP A 296 9.91 -11.75 -5.62
N GLU A 297 8.89 -12.40 -5.08
CA GLU A 297 8.86 -13.85 -4.84
C GLU A 297 8.91 -14.67 -6.15
N GLU A 298 8.25 -14.21 -7.21
CA GLU A 298 8.16 -14.93 -8.49
C GLU A 298 9.51 -14.97 -9.21
N HIS A 299 10.29 -13.90 -9.09
CA HIS A 299 11.60 -13.77 -9.74
C HIS A 299 12.76 -14.29 -8.88
N LEU A 300 12.48 -14.83 -7.70
CA LEU A 300 13.48 -15.34 -6.76
C LEU A 300 14.36 -16.45 -7.37
N SER A 301 13.79 -17.27 -8.26
CA SER A 301 14.50 -18.35 -8.97
C SER A 301 15.63 -17.86 -9.88
N HIS A 302 15.62 -16.58 -10.26
CA HIS A 302 16.64 -15.96 -11.10
C HIS A 302 17.81 -15.34 -10.31
N PHE A 303 17.81 -15.46 -8.98
CA PHE A 303 18.84 -14.88 -8.12
C PHE A 303 20.26 -15.33 -8.50
N GLU A 304 20.49 -16.62 -8.72
CA GLU A 304 21.81 -17.14 -9.11
C GLU A 304 22.27 -16.60 -10.46
N GLU A 305 21.34 -16.49 -11.42
CA GLU A 305 21.62 -15.93 -12.74
C GLU A 305 21.99 -14.45 -12.63
N ALA A 306 21.25 -13.68 -11.82
CA ALA A 306 21.53 -12.28 -11.56
C ALA A 306 22.90 -12.07 -10.90
N GLN A 307 23.23 -12.92 -9.91
CA GLN A 307 24.51 -12.88 -9.19
C GLN A 307 25.69 -13.19 -10.11
N ASN A 308 25.53 -14.15 -11.03
CA ASN A 308 26.55 -14.46 -12.03
C ASN A 308 26.78 -13.30 -13.02
N LEU A 309 25.72 -12.55 -13.37
CA LEU A 309 25.82 -11.38 -14.24
C LEU A 309 26.49 -10.18 -13.55
N GLN A 310 26.17 -9.92 -12.29
CA GLN A 310 26.70 -8.76 -11.56
C GLN A 310 27.08 -9.08 -10.10
N PRO A 311 28.20 -9.78 -9.85
CA PRO A 311 28.56 -10.26 -8.52
C PRO A 311 28.86 -9.15 -7.50
N SER A 312 29.15 -7.92 -7.96
CA SER A 312 29.42 -6.77 -7.10
C SER A 312 28.16 -6.05 -6.59
N SER A 313 26.97 -6.47 -7.03
CA SER A 313 25.69 -5.89 -6.61
C SER A 313 25.19 -6.49 -5.30
N PHE A 314 24.45 -5.70 -4.54
CA PHE A 314 23.63 -6.25 -3.47
C PHE A 314 22.29 -6.75 -4.00
N TYR A 315 21.71 -7.74 -3.32
CA TYR A 315 20.45 -8.36 -3.69
C TYR A 315 19.50 -8.40 -2.50
N LEU A 316 18.25 -8.00 -2.75
CA LEU A 316 17.17 -7.94 -1.78
C LEU A 316 15.92 -8.64 -2.33
N ALA A 317 15.37 -9.60 -1.60
CA ALA A 317 14.07 -10.22 -1.93
C ALA A 317 12.95 -9.64 -1.07
N VAL A 318 11.80 -9.42 -1.69
CA VAL A 318 10.58 -8.91 -1.07
C VAL A 318 9.50 -9.97 -1.21
N LEU A 319 9.26 -10.71 -0.13
CA LEU A 319 8.40 -11.89 -0.13
C LEU A 319 6.99 -11.55 0.36
N ASN A 320 5.98 -12.27 -0.12
CA ASN A 320 4.61 -12.12 0.39
C ASN A 320 4.35 -13.12 1.53
N GLY A 321 3.31 -12.84 2.33
CA GLY A 321 2.84 -13.77 3.36
C GLY A 321 3.77 -13.89 4.57
N PHE A 322 3.91 -15.10 5.10
CA PHE A 322 4.68 -15.40 6.31
C PHE A 322 5.83 -16.35 6.01
N ILE A 323 6.83 -16.36 6.91
CA ILE A 323 8.00 -17.23 6.77
C ILE A 323 7.63 -18.72 6.65
N ARG A 324 6.53 -19.16 7.29
CA ARG A 324 6.05 -20.55 7.28
C ARG A 324 5.86 -21.08 5.86
N ASP A 325 5.30 -20.27 4.98
CA ASP A 325 4.90 -20.69 3.63
C ASP A 325 6.07 -20.69 2.64
N GLN A 326 7.18 -20.03 3.00
CA GLN A 326 8.29 -19.70 2.09
C GLN A 326 9.65 -20.25 2.53
N LEU A 327 9.69 -21.01 3.62
CA LEU A 327 10.93 -21.61 4.15
C LEU A 327 11.66 -22.42 3.06
N ASP A 328 10.97 -23.34 2.38
CA ASP A 328 11.63 -24.21 1.40
C ASP A 328 12.20 -23.44 0.20
N SER A 329 11.54 -22.36 -0.24
CA SER A 329 12.01 -21.48 -1.33
C SER A 329 13.27 -20.69 -0.96
N VAL A 330 13.35 -20.21 0.28
CA VAL A 330 14.47 -19.39 0.78
C VAL A 330 15.68 -20.25 1.19
N GLY A 331 15.43 -21.50 1.60
CA GLY A 331 16.47 -22.40 2.11
C GLY A 331 17.60 -22.75 1.13
N HIS A 332 17.31 -22.69 -0.17
CA HIS A 332 18.27 -22.97 -1.23
C HIS A 332 19.19 -21.78 -1.55
N LEU A 333 18.81 -20.57 -1.14
CA LEU A 333 19.47 -19.32 -1.53
C LEU A 333 20.41 -18.87 -0.40
N GLN A 334 21.47 -19.66 -0.16
CA GLN A 334 22.43 -19.36 0.91
C GLN A 334 23.54 -18.41 0.46
N GLY A 335 23.81 -17.40 1.30
CA GLY A 335 25.11 -16.71 1.34
C GLY A 335 25.13 -15.23 0.95
N ALA A 336 24.12 -14.69 0.27
CA ALA A 336 24.14 -13.28 -0.16
C ALA A 336 22.76 -12.59 -0.29
N LEU A 337 21.67 -13.36 -0.25
CA LEU A 337 20.32 -12.81 -0.40
C LEU A 337 19.80 -12.26 0.93
N ARG A 338 19.51 -10.97 0.96
CA ARG A 338 18.82 -10.30 2.08
C ARG A 338 17.32 -10.31 1.77
N PHE A 339 16.45 -10.43 2.77
CA PHE A 339 15.01 -10.44 2.51
C PHE A 339 14.17 -9.85 3.63
N PHE A 340 12.98 -9.39 3.26
CA PHE A 340 11.92 -9.06 4.21
C PHE A 340 10.54 -9.38 3.62
N PHE A 341 9.55 -9.60 4.49
CA PHE A 341 8.16 -9.86 4.11
C PHE A 341 7.37 -8.57 3.94
N ARG A 342 6.43 -8.57 2.98
CA ARG A 342 5.54 -7.44 2.75
C ARG A 342 4.58 -7.22 3.91
N SER A 343 4.44 -5.96 4.30
CA SER A 343 3.37 -5.53 5.19
C SER A 343 2.09 -5.25 4.39
N GLN A 344 0.94 -5.58 4.98
CA GLN A 344 -0.36 -5.19 4.43
C GLN A 344 -0.59 -3.67 4.53
N ASP A 345 0.03 -3.02 5.53
CA ASP A 345 0.00 -1.57 5.65
C ASP A 345 1.03 -0.93 4.69
N LYS A 346 0.52 -0.06 3.81
CA LYS A 346 1.34 0.66 2.83
C LYS A 346 2.39 1.53 3.48
N LYS A 347 2.09 2.16 4.63
CA LYS A 347 3.03 3.05 5.31
C LYS A 347 4.20 2.25 5.89
N THR A 348 3.91 1.16 6.57
CA THR A 348 4.89 0.22 7.09
C THR A 348 5.72 -0.41 5.98
N GLN A 349 5.10 -0.81 4.86
CA GLN A 349 5.83 -1.34 3.70
C GLN A 349 6.82 -0.32 3.12
N ILE A 350 6.41 0.95 3.02
CA ILE A 350 7.27 2.03 2.55
C ILE A 350 8.46 2.22 3.48
N GLN A 351 8.23 2.22 4.79
CA GLN A 351 9.28 2.34 5.81
C GLN A 351 10.24 1.15 5.79
N ASN A 352 9.73 -0.08 5.73
CA ASN A 352 10.54 -1.29 5.68
C ASN A 352 11.47 -1.29 4.45
N MET A 353 10.92 -0.96 3.27
CA MET A 353 11.70 -0.82 2.04
C MET A 353 12.79 0.24 2.18
N LEU A 354 12.46 1.44 2.64
CA LEU A 354 13.42 2.53 2.82
C LEU A 354 14.53 2.14 3.80
N SER A 355 14.17 1.51 4.92
CA SER A 355 15.12 1.06 5.94
C SER A 355 16.05 -0.03 5.40
N ALA A 356 15.53 -0.99 4.64
CA ALA A 356 16.32 -2.09 4.05
C ALA A 356 17.32 -1.55 3.03
N VAL A 357 16.86 -0.71 2.09
CA VAL A 357 17.70 -0.10 1.06
C VAL A 357 18.79 0.77 1.70
N THR A 358 18.45 1.57 2.71
CA THR A 358 19.40 2.43 3.40
C THR A 358 20.48 1.60 4.09
N LYS A 359 20.11 0.54 4.84
CA LYS A 359 21.07 -0.35 5.50
C LYS A 359 22.07 -0.97 4.52
N ILE A 360 21.54 -1.51 3.43
CA ILE A 360 22.34 -2.24 2.44
C ILE A 360 23.34 -1.30 1.75
N LEU A 361 22.89 -0.13 1.31
CA LEU A 361 23.73 0.80 0.55
C LEU A 361 24.69 1.61 1.42
N THR A 362 24.43 1.72 2.73
CA THR A 362 25.28 2.49 3.65
C THR A 362 26.23 1.62 4.48
N ASP A 363 26.06 0.30 4.43
CA ASP A 363 26.77 -0.70 5.24
C ASP A 363 26.54 -0.51 6.76
N GLN A 364 25.40 0.08 7.13
CA GLN A 364 24.99 0.34 8.51
C GLN A 364 23.82 -0.56 8.89
N TYR A 365 24.12 -1.83 9.19
CA TYR A 365 23.08 -2.82 9.51
C TYR A 365 22.57 -2.73 10.94
N PHE A 366 23.39 -2.26 11.88
CA PHE A 366 23.12 -2.38 13.30
C PHE A 366 22.48 -1.11 13.89
N GLY A 367 21.48 -1.29 14.75
CA GLY A 367 20.79 -0.21 15.45
C GLY A 367 19.27 -0.20 15.25
N LEU A 368 18.58 0.47 16.17
CA LEU A 368 17.12 0.64 16.16
C LEU A 368 16.68 1.85 15.31
N GLU A 369 17.59 2.77 15.07
CA GLU A 369 17.37 4.06 14.42
C GLU A 369 16.74 3.96 13.03
N PRO A 370 17.10 3.00 12.16
CA PRO A 370 16.48 2.90 10.85
C PRO A 370 15.04 2.37 10.88
N TYR A 371 14.59 1.83 12.02
CA TYR A 371 13.28 1.19 12.16
C TYR A 371 12.28 2.05 12.95
N MET A 372 12.72 3.13 13.60
CA MET A 372 11.87 3.95 14.46
C MET A 372 11.24 5.15 13.74
N GLY A 373 10.09 5.61 14.23
CA GLY A 373 9.56 6.93 13.88
C GLY A 373 10.47 8.07 14.33
N PHE A 374 10.46 9.18 13.59
CA PHE A 374 11.24 10.37 13.93
C PHE A 374 10.86 10.91 15.33
N GLY A 375 11.86 11.17 16.17
CA GLY A 375 11.70 11.86 17.46
C GLY A 375 11.57 10.98 18.70
N ALA A 376 11.61 9.65 18.56
CA ALA A 376 11.73 8.76 19.71
C ALA A 376 13.20 8.64 20.16
N GLU A 377 13.44 8.40 21.44
CA GLU A 377 14.78 8.28 22.04
C GLU A 377 15.05 6.82 22.40
N VAL A 378 16.17 6.28 21.91
CA VAL A 378 16.57 4.90 22.19
C VAL A 378 17.22 4.82 23.57
N ARG A 379 16.69 3.95 24.44
CA ARG A 379 17.34 3.59 25.70
C ARG A 379 18.22 2.37 25.47
N SER A 380 19.44 2.40 25.97
CA SER A 380 20.44 1.35 25.73
C SER A 380 21.24 1.07 27.00
N GLU A 381 21.20 -0.18 27.45
CA GLU A 381 21.85 -0.63 28.67
C GLU A 381 22.75 -1.84 28.41
N ARG A 382 23.87 -1.94 29.13
CA ARG A 382 24.79 -3.08 29.01
C ARG A 382 24.35 -4.23 29.89
N ILE A 383 24.38 -5.45 29.33
CA ILE A 383 24.05 -6.68 30.03
C ILE A 383 25.30 -7.19 30.76
N LYS A 384 25.38 -7.01 32.08
CA LYS A 384 26.56 -7.37 32.88
C LYS A 384 26.43 -8.73 33.58
N SER A 385 25.23 -9.07 34.02
CA SER A 385 24.97 -10.31 34.77
C SER A 385 23.56 -10.83 34.55
N SER A 386 23.33 -12.10 34.88
CA SER A 386 21.99 -12.69 34.88
C SER A 386 21.06 -12.10 35.95
N THR A 387 21.61 -11.52 37.03
CA THR A 387 20.86 -10.83 38.08
C THR A 387 20.26 -9.49 37.62
N GLN A 388 20.93 -8.78 36.69
CA GLN A 388 20.46 -7.51 36.12
C GLN A 388 19.21 -7.66 35.21
N ARG A 389 18.89 -8.90 34.80
CA ARG A 389 17.72 -9.21 33.97
C ARG A 389 16.42 -8.71 34.56
N ALA A 390 16.21 -8.89 35.87
CA ALA A 390 14.99 -8.45 36.54
C ALA A 390 14.85 -6.92 36.50
N ASP A 391 15.94 -6.20 36.72
CA ASP A 391 15.98 -4.74 36.72
C ASP A 391 15.70 -4.18 35.31
N LEU A 392 16.29 -4.77 34.26
CA LEU A 392 16.06 -4.35 32.87
C LEU A 392 14.61 -4.56 32.42
N LEU A 393 13.97 -5.65 32.86
CA LEU A 393 12.56 -5.90 32.56
C LEU A 393 11.62 -4.97 33.32
N GLU A 394 11.99 -4.59 34.55
CA GLU A 394 11.23 -3.61 35.32
C GLU A 394 11.36 -2.21 34.72
N GLU A 395 12.56 -1.82 34.26
CA GLU A 395 12.76 -0.55 33.55
C GLU A 395 11.92 -0.49 32.26
N LEU A 396 11.90 -1.57 31.48
CA LEU A 396 11.07 -1.67 30.28
C LEU A 396 9.58 -1.50 30.61
N ASP A 397 9.06 -2.21 31.63
CA ASP A 397 7.63 -2.10 32.00
C ASP A 397 7.29 -0.70 32.54
N GLN A 398 8.16 -0.09 33.35
CA GLN A 398 7.98 1.28 33.84
C GLN A 398 7.97 2.31 32.70
N TYR A 399 8.88 2.17 31.74
CA TYR A 399 8.94 3.03 30.55
C TYR A 399 7.65 2.91 29.71
N LEU A 400 7.22 1.69 29.40
CA LEU A 400 6.01 1.44 28.61
C LEU A 400 4.73 1.86 29.36
N ASN A 401 4.70 1.71 30.69
CA ASN A 401 3.58 2.16 31.51
C ASN A 401 3.47 3.68 31.54
N THR A 402 4.60 4.40 31.65
CA THR A 402 4.64 5.87 31.58
C THR A 402 4.21 6.38 30.20
N ALA A 403 4.56 5.64 29.14
CA ALA A 403 4.15 5.94 27.77
C ALA A 403 2.66 5.62 27.46
N GLY A 404 1.92 5.00 28.38
CA GLY A 404 0.50 4.71 28.22
C GLY A 404 0.17 3.44 27.44
N VAL A 405 1.13 2.52 27.27
CA VAL A 405 0.92 1.24 26.57
C VAL A 405 0.01 0.32 27.39
N ARG A 406 -0.91 -0.40 26.73
CA ARG A 406 -1.87 -1.31 27.40
C ARG A 406 -1.17 -2.51 28.06
N LYS A 407 -1.71 -2.97 29.19
CA LYS A 407 -1.15 -4.06 29.99
C LYS A 407 -0.81 -5.33 29.19
N ASN A 408 -1.72 -5.82 28.35
CA ASN A 408 -1.50 -7.04 27.55
C ASN A 408 -0.31 -6.93 26.60
N ILE A 409 -0.08 -5.74 26.03
CA ILE A 409 1.04 -5.47 25.11
C ILE A 409 2.36 -5.41 25.89
N ARG A 410 2.34 -4.83 27.11
CA ARG A 410 3.51 -4.84 27.99
C ARG A 410 3.87 -6.23 28.48
N GLU A 411 2.89 -7.08 28.78
CA GLU A 411 3.11 -8.49 29.15
C GLU A 411 3.74 -9.27 27.98
N ARG A 412 3.25 -9.07 26.74
CA ARG A 412 3.89 -9.61 25.52
C ARG A 412 5.34 -9.10 25.36
N ALA A 413 5.57 -7.79 25.48
CA ALA A 413 6.89 -7.20 25.35
C ALA A 413 7.87 -7.72 26.41
N ARG A 414 7.42 -7.85 27.65
CA ARG A 414 8.18 -8.43 28.76
C ARG A 414 8.59 -9.87 28.45
N LEU A 415 7.67 -10.71 27.96
CA LEU A 415 7.96 -12.09 27.59
C LEU A 415 9.03 -12.18 26.50
N VAL A 416 8.91 -11.36 25.45
CA VAL A 416 9.90 -11.34 24.36
C VAL A 416 11.26 -10.84 24.84
N ALA A 417 11.31 -9.75 25.60
CA ALA A 417 12.55 -9.23 26.17
C ALA A 417 13.23 -10.26 27.09
N ASP A 418 12.44 -11.00 27.86
CA ASP A 418 12.93 -12.03 28.77
C ASP A 418 13.66 -13.16 28.04
N GLU A 419 13.07 -13.65 26.95
CA GLU A 419 13.66 -14.68 26.09
C GLU A 419 14.85 -14.16 25.29
N LEU A 420 14.81 -12.92 24.80
CA LEU A 420 15.94 -12.29 24.10
C LEU A 420 17.17 -12.14 25.02
N LEU A 421 16.95 -11.70 26.27
CA LEU A 421 18.01 -11.59 27.28
C LEU A 421 18.55 -12.96 27.68
N MET A 422 17.69 -13.96 27.83
CA MET A 422 18.10 -15.35 28.10
C MET A 422 19.01 -15.89 27.00
N ASN A 423 18.63 -15.72 25.73
CA ASN A 423 19.44 -16.18 24.61
C ASN A 423 20.81 -15.48 24.59
N ALA A 424 20.87 -14.19 24.88
CA ALA A 424 22.13 -13.44 24.88
C ALA A 424 23.07 -13.77 26.05
N ILE A 425 22.53 -14.18 27.20
CA ILE A 425 23.34 -14.50 28.40
C ILE A 425 23.81 -15.96 28.39
N TYR A 426 22.96 -16.89 27.96
CA TYR A 426 23.23 -18.33 28.09
C TYR A 426 23.61 -19.02 26.77
N ASP A 427 22.97 -18.62 25.66
CA ASP A 427 23.12 -19.32 24.37
C ASP A 427 24.12 -18.63 23.42
N ALA A 428 24.26 -17.30 23.48
CA ALA A 428 25.14 -16.53 22.62
C ALA A 428 26.65 -16.62 22.95
N PRO A 429 27.09 -16.71 24.22
CA PRO A 429 28.52 -16.77 24.52
C PRO A 429 29.16 -18.06 24.03
N VAL A 430 30.15 -17.94 23.13
CA VAL A 430 30.91 -19.07 22.56
C VAL A 430 32.39 -18.95 22.87
N ASP A 431 33.07 -20.09 23.02
CA ASP A 431 34.51 -20.14 23.27
C ASP A 431 35.29 -19.58 22.07
N SER A 432 36.27 -18.72 22.36
CA SER A 432 37.14 -18.04 21.40
C SER A 432 37.99 -18.97 20.52
N ILE A 433 38.18 -20.23 20.92
CA ILE A 433 39.03 -21.20 20.20
C ILE A 433 38.20 -22.26 19.48
N ASP A 434 37.20 -22.85 20.15
CA ASP A 434 36.42 -24.00 19.65
C ASP A 434 35.00 -23.62 19.14
N ARG A 435 34.56 -22.36 19.30
CA ARG A 435 33.19 -21.88 19.02
C ARG A 435 32.06 -22.69 19.70
N LYS A 436 32.38 -23.44 20.76
CA LYS A 436 31.37 -24.17 21.54
C LYS A 436 30.64 -23.22 22.50
N PRO A 437 29.34 -23.42 22.75
CA PRO A 437 28.59 -22.58 23.69
C PRO A 437 29.16 -22.72 25.12
N LEU A 438 29.46 -21.59 25.76
CA LEU A 438 30.14 -21.52 27.06
C LEU A 438 29.20 -21.85 28.24
N PHE A 439 27.93 -21.40 28.17
CA PHE A 439 27.01 -21.45 29.31
C PHE A 439 25.73 -22.25 29.07
N ASN A 440 25.52 -22.79 27.87
CA ASN A 440 24.32 -23.57 27.51
C ASN A 440 24.17 -24.86 28.36
N HIS A 441 25.26 -25.33 28.99
CA HIS A 441 25.26 -26.49 29.88
C HIS A 441 25.01 -26.18 31.35
N LEU A 442 25.02 -24.89 31.76
CA LEU A 442 24.80 -24.50 33.15
C LEU A 442 23.29 -24.44 33.47
N PRO A 443 22.86 -24.84 34.68
CA PRO A 443 21.49 -24.65 35.10
C PRO A 443 21.16 -23.15 35.16
N ARG A 444 19.99 -22.77 34.61
CA ARG A 444 19.47 -21.38 34.50
C ARG A 444 19.30 -20.64 35.85
N THR A 445 19.62 -21.30 36.96
CA THR A 445 19.59 -20.80 38.34
C THR A 445 20.96 -20.33 38.85
N GLU A 446 22.06 -20.61 38.12
CA GLU A 446 23.40 -20.13 38.49
C GLU A 446 23.62 -18.70 37.96
N GLU A 447 24.22 -17.85 38.79
CA GLU A 447 24.54 -16.48 38.41
C GLU A 447 25.70 -16.46 37.42
N VAL A 448 25.47 -15.89 36.23
CA VAL A 448 26.49 -15.71 35.19
C VAL A 448 26.89 -14.25 35.19
N ILE A 449 28.18 -13.98 35.38
CA ILE A 449 28.78 -12.65 35.29
C ILE A 449 29.57 -12.60 33.98
N LEU A 450 29.25 -11.63 33.13
CA LEU A 450 29.87 -11.48 31.80
C LEU A 450 31.06 -10.52 31.88
N GLU A 451 32.21 -10.98 31.37
CA GLU A 451 33.41 -10.15 31.22
C GLU A 451 33.15 -8.97 30.26
N PRO A 452 33.89 -7.84 30.34
CA PRO A 452 33.62 -6.65 29.52
C PRO A 452 33.59 -6.88 28.00
N ASN A 453 34.25 -7.92 27.50
CA ASN A 453 34.24 -8.36 26.09
C ASN A 453 33.08 -9.30 25.73
N GLN A 454 32.36 -9.80 26.73
CA GLN A 454 31.18 -10.67 26.62
C GLN A 454 29.86 -9.91 26.85
N GLN A 455 29.94 -8.66 27.31
CA GLN A 455 28.76 -7.84 27.59
C GLN A 455 28.05 -7.44 26.30
N GLY A 456 26.84 -7.98 26.13
CA GLY A 456 25.89 -7.53 25.13
C GLY A 456 25.22 -6.20 25.51
N THR A 457 24.42 -5.67 24.59
CA THR A 457 23.63 -4.45 24.82
C THR A 457 22.16 -4.75 24.60
N PHE A 458 21.31 -4.36 25.55
CA PHE A 458 19.87 -4.38 25.42
C PHE A 458 19.38 -2.96 25.16
N SER A 459 18.62 -2.75 24.09
CA SER A 459 18.08 -1.45 23.73
C SER A 459 16.59 -1.54 23.47
N PHE A 460 15.82 -0.53 23.86
CA PHE A 460 14.39 -0.50 23.62
C PHE A 460 13.88 0.92 23.38
N VAL A 461 12.80 1.03 22.63
CA VAL A 461 12.14 2.30 22.33
C VAL A 461 10.65 2.10 22.02
N PHE A 462 9.84 3.09 22.36
CA PHE A 462 8.45 3.19 21.93
C PHE A 462 8.26 4.47 21.11
N ASP A 463 7.82 4.34 19.86
CA ASP A 463 7.67 5.47 18.94
C ASP A 463 6.24 6.03 18.86
N GLY A 464 5.37 5.60 19.77
CA GLY A 464 3.94 5.91 19.77
C GLY A 464 3.08 4.90 19.01
N THR A 465 3.67 4.13 18.09
CA THR A 465 2.94 3.13 17.28
C THR A 465 3.43 1.70 17.50
N LYS A 466 4.73 1.52 17.75
CA LYS A 466 5.37 0.22 17.95
C LYS A 466 6.44 0.28 19.03
N ILE A 467 6.64 -0.87 19.66
CA ILE A 467 7.70 -1.13 20.63
C ILE A 467 8.79 -1.87 19.87
N LEU A 468 10.01 -1.35 19.90
CA LEU A 468 11.19 -2.02 19.39
C LEU A 468 12.09 -2.43 20.54
N MET A 469 12.56 -3.67 20.52
CA MET A 469 13.47 -4.22 21.51
C MET A 469 14.60 -4.92 20.76
N ALA A 470 15.84 -4.52 21.00
CA ALA A 470 17.03 -5.08 20.39
C ALA A 470 17.95 -5.67 21.44
N VAL A 471 18.45 -6.88 21.21
CA VAL A 471 19.60 -7.42 21.93
C VAL A 471 20.74 -7.61 20.95
N ARG A 472 21.89 -7.02 21.27
CA ARG A 472 23.12 -7.12 20.49
C ARG A 472 24.17 -7.88 21.29
N ASP A 473 24.70 -8.94 20.71
CA ASP A 473 25.82 -9.71 21.26
C ASP A 473 27.13 -9.45 20.47
N PRO A 474 28.29 -9.52 21.14
CA PRO A 474 29.61 -9.30 20.54
C PRO A 474 30.26 -10.59 19.97
N PHE A 475 29.50 -11.69 19.83
CA PHE A 475 30.06 -12.99 19.45
C PHE A 475 29.81 -13.32 17.97
N GLY A 476 28.63 -12.97 17.45
CA GLY A 476 28.27 -13.31 16.07
C GLY A 476 28.12 -14.81 15.86
N ALA A 477 27.61 -15.53 16.87
CA ALA A 477 27.47 -16.98 16.88
C ALA A 477 26.38 -17.49 15.91
N LEU A 478 25.42 -16.63 15.55
CA LEU A 478 24.33 -16.96 14.64
C LEU A 478 24.72 -16.64 13.19
N ASP A 479 24.71 -17.67 12.34
CA ASP A 479 24.80 -17.54 10.89
C ASP A 479 23.41 -17.73 10.23
N SER A 480 23.30 -17.31 8.96
CA SER A 480 22.06 -17.39 8.18
C SER A 480 21.56 -18.83 8.01
N ALA A 481 22.46 -19.82 7.89
CA ALA A 481 22.10 -21.24 7.80
C ALA A 481 21.52 -21.79 9.12
N THR A 482 22.03 -21.29 10.25
CA THR A 482 21.61 -21.66 11.61
C THR A 482 20.25 -21.09 11.91
N ILE A 483 19.99 -19.81 11.59
CA ILE A 483 18.64 -19.22 11.69
C ILE A 483 17.65 -19.98 10.82
N TYR A 484 18.02 -20.32 9.58
CA TYR A 484 17.16 -21.09 8.70
C TYR A 484 16.81 -22.46 9.29
N ARG A 485 17.81 -23.20 9.81
CA ARG A 485 17.59 -24.48 10.50
C ARG A 485 16.67 -24.33 11.70
N TYR A 486 16.84 -23.28 12.50
CA TYR A 486 16.00 -23.00 13.66
C TYR A 486 14.55 -22.68 13.27
N LEU A 487 14.33 -21.84 12.26
CA LEU A 487 13.00 -21.50 11.77
C LEU A 487 12.31 -22.73 11.17
N LYS A 488 13.03 -23.54 10.37
CA LYS A 488 12.50 -24.80 9.85
C LYS A 488 12.05 -25.74 10.98
N ASN A 489 12.83 -25.84 12.04
CA ASN A 489 12.49 -26.65 13.21
C ASN A 489 11.27 -26.11 14.00
N CYS A 490 11.06 -24.79 14.02
CA CYS A 490 9.90 -24.19 14.71
C CYS A 490 8.57 -24.44 13.97
N TYR A 491 8.60 -24.47 12.63
CA TYR A 491 7.39 -24.63 11.80
C TYR A 491 7.13 -26.06 11.29
N SER A 492 8.03 -27.01 11.60
CA SER A 492 7.86 -28.42 11.24
C SER A 492 6.96 -29.13 12.25
N SER A 493 5.97 -29.88 11.76
CA SER A 493 4.83 -30.43 12.51
C SER A 493 5.12 -31.55 13.53
N GLU A 494 6.33 -31.69 14.06
CA GLU A 494 6.64 -32.62 15.17
C GLU A 494 7.74 -32.06 16.10
N PRO A 495 7.40 -31.15 17.03
CA PRO A 495 8.36 -30.57 17.99
C PRO A 495 8.93 -31.59 19.00
N GLU A 496 8.29 -32.75 19.15
CA GLU A 496 8.54 -33.68 20.27
C GLU A 496 9.51 -34.84 19.92
N GLU A 497 9.64 -35.26 18.66
CA GLU A 497 10.49 -36.42 18.32
C GLU A 497 11.97 -36.07 18.07
N ILE A 498 12.28 -34.87 17.58
CA ILE A 498 13.67 -34.47 17.25
C ILE A 498 14.44 -34.01 18.49
N ASN A 499 13.77 -33.34 19.44
CA ASN A 499 14.40 -32.88 20.69
C ASN A 499 14.83 -34.05 21.61
N ALA A 500 14.27 -35.25 21.41
CA ALA A 500 14.65 -36.46 22.11
C ALA A 500 15.98 -37.08 21.61
N GLN A 501 16.39 -36.81 20.36
CA GLN A 501 17.63 -37.37 19.79
C GLN A 501 18.88 -36.53 20.10
N GLU A 502 18.76 -35.22 20.39
CA GLU A 502 19.91 -34.36 20.74
C GLU A 502 20.13 -34.14 22.25
N GLY A 503 19.28 -34.69 23.13
CA GLY A 503 19.43 -34.50 24.58
C GLY A 503 19.29 -33.04 25.06
N LYS A 504 18.77 -32.15 24.21
CA LYS A 504 18.57 -30.71 24.49
C LYS A 504 17.11 -30.42 24.83
N GLY A 505 16.68 -30.79 26.03
CA GLY A 505 15.29 -30.64 26.51
C GLY A 505 14.76 -29.21 26.72
N GLY A 506 15.25 -28.19 26.00
CA GLY A 506 14.79 -26.81 26.23
C GLY A 506 15.26 -25.72 25.27
N ALA A 507 16.12 -26.03 24.27
CA ALA A 507 16.78 -25.02 23.44
C ALA A 507 15.93 -24.43 22.30
N GLY A 508 14.80 -25.03 21.96
CA GLY A 508 13.92 -24.57 20.86
C GLY A 508 12.69 -23.76 21.28
N ARG A 509 12.38 -23.70 22.59
CA ARG A 509 11.12 -23.11 23.08
C ARG A 509 11.15 -21.58 23.16
N GLY A 510 12.31 -20.98 23.49
CA GLY A 510 12.45 -19.54 23.67
C GLY A 510 12.29 -18.77 22.36
N LEU A 511 12.92 -19.23 21.28
CA LEU A 511 12.77 -18.60 19.97
C LEU A 511 11.37 -18.77 19.39
N HIS A 512 10.71 -19.91 19.62
CA HIS A 512 9.30 -20.11 19.24
C HIS A 512 8.40 -19.10 19.94
N GLN A 513 8.60 -18.87 21.23
CA GLN A 513 7.87 -17.87 22.00
C GLN A 513 8.15 -16.44 21.50
N ILE A 514 9.38 -16.12 21.13
CA ILE A 514 9.72 -14.83 20.52
C ILE A 514 9.01 -14.66 19.16
N VAL A 515 8.98 -15.71 18.33
CA VAL A 515 8.32 -15.72 17.01
C VAL A 515 6.79 -15.65 17.12
N GLU A 516 6.18 -16.25 18.13
CA GLU A 516 4.73 -16.15 18.33
C GLU A 516 4.31 -14.84 18.98
N ALA A 517 5.13 -14.27 19.86
CA ALA A 517 4.78 -13.06 20.61
C ALA A 517 5.19 -11.76 19.91
N SER A 518 6.11 -11.81 18.94
CA SER A 518 6.51 -10.66 18.14
C SER A 518 5.57 -10.48 16.94
N SER A 519 5.44 -9.24 16.45
CA SER A 519 4.78 -8.96 15.17
C SER A 519 5.79 -9.08 14.03
N GLU A 520 7.00 -8.53 14.23
CA GLU A 520 8.12 -8.69 13.32
C GLU A 520 9.41 -9.00 14.08
N LEU A 521 10.27 -9.80 13.47
CA LEU A 521 11.61 -10.11 13.94
C LEU A 521 12.63 -9.74 12.89
N ILE A 522 13.70 -9.07 13.30
CA ILE A 522 14.75 -8.62 12.41
C ILE A 522 16.09 -9.13 12.94
N PHE A 523 16.84 -9.78 12.08
CA PHE A 523 18.16 -10.32 12.38
C PHE A 523 19.21 -9.56 11.57
N ASN A 524 20.07 -8.82 12.26
CA ASN A 524 21.23 -8.16 11.69
C ASN A 524 22.48 -8.97 12.08
N LEU A 525 23.11 -9.60 11.09
CA LEU A 525 24.21 -10.53 11.30
C LEU A 525 25.50 -9.99 10.70
N SER A 526 26.57 -10.04 11.49
CA SER A 526 27.94 -9.99 11.01
C SER A 526 28.67 -11.24 11.52
N PRO A 527 28.75 -12.31 10.69
CA PRO A 527 29.23 -13.61 11.12
C PRO A 527 30.61 -13.55 11.79
N GLY A 528 30.71 -14.06 13.02
CA GLY A 528 31.96 -14.06 13.79
C GLY A 528 32.38 -12.71 14.37
N SER A 529 31.53 -11.69 14.30
CA SER A 529 31.77 -10.40 14.97
C SER A 529 30.61 -9.97 15.86
N LYS A 530 29.38 -9.87 15.32
CA LYS A 530 28.23 -9.33 16.05
C LYS A 530 26.93 -9.93 15.53
N THR A 531 26.01 -10.18 16.43
CA THR A 531 24.61 -10.47 16.08
C THR A 531 23.70 -9.50 16.83
N GLU A 532 22.68 -9.01 16.13
CA GLU A 532 21.63 -8.19 16.71
C GLU A 532 20.27 -8.75 16.30
N VAL A 533 19.45 -9.02 17.31
CA VAL A 533 18.08 -9.50 17.14
C VAL A 533 17.14 -8.40 17.62
N ILE A 534 16.27 -7.94 16.73
CA ILE A 534 15.28 -6.89 17.02
C ILE A 534 13.89 -7.52 16.93
N SER A 535 13.10 -7.36 17.99
CA SER A 535 11.67 -7.64 18.00
C SER A 535 10.87 -6.35 17.89
N VAL A 536 9.84 -6.38 17.06
CA VAL A 536 8.87 -5.31 16.87
C VAL A 536 7.49 -5.80 17.30
N ILE A 537 6.83 -5.04 18.16
CA ILE A 537 5.45 -5.27 18.59
C ILE A 537 4.63 -4.02 18.30
N TYR A 538 3.58 -4.14 17.49
CA TYR A 538 2.66 -3.03 17.19
C TYR A 538 1.69 -2.80 18.35
N ALA A 539 1.51 -1.53 18.73
CA ALA A 539 0.65 -1.14 19.85
C ALA A 539 -0.83 -1.02 19.46
N GLU A 540 -1.12 -0.83 18.17
CA GLU A 540 -2.47 -0.88 17.60
C GLU A 540 -2.69 -2.22 16.88
N LYS A 541 -3.90 -2.77 16.97
CA LYS A 541 -4.27 -4.06 16.38
C LYS A 541 -4.02 -4.06 14.86
N GLU A 542 -2.98 -4.75 14.40
CA GLU A 542 -3.14 -5.56 13.19
C GLU A 542 -4.02 -6.76 13.58
N ASP A 543 -4.90 -7.20 12.69
CA ASP A 543 -5.72 -8.40 12.90
C ASP A 543 -4.79 -9.59 13.23
N ASP A 544 -4.74 -9.95 14.51
CA ASP A 544 -4.08 -11.14 15.10
C ASP A 544 -4.68 -12.48 14.56
N SER A 545 -5.38 -12.47 13.42
CA SER A 545 -6.04 -13.64 12.83
C SER A 545 -5.16 -14.42 11.83
N VAL A 546 -3.88 -14.08 11.68
CA VAL A 546 -2.97 -14.84 10.82
C VAL A 546 -1.72 -15.22 11.60
N GLU A 547 -1.64 -16.50 11.96
CA GLU A 547 -0.57 -17.10 12.76
C GLU A 547 0.81 -16.96 12.09
N GLY A 548 1.62 -16.00 12.53
CA GLY A 548 3.06 -15.97 12.24
C GLY A 548 3.73 -14.59 12.38
N SER A 549 4.96 -14.55 12.91
CA SER A 549 5.82 -13.35 12.82
C SER A 549 6.35 -13.14 11.40
N ARG A 550 6.45 -11.89 10.97
CA ARG A 550 7.25 -11.52 9.79
C ARG A 550 8.74 -11.51 10.15
N ILE A 551 9.61 -11.99 9.26
CA ILE A 551 11.06 -12.06 9.52
C ILE A 551 11.85 -11.24 8.51
N GLN A 552 12.77 -10.40 8.98
CA GLN A 552 13.75 -9.71 8.15
C GLN A 552 15.15 -10.26 8.47
N LEU A 553 15.93 -10.59 7.45
CA LEU A 553 17.28 -11.11 7.62
C LEU A 553 18.26 -10.27 6.80
N PHE A 554 19.19 -9.64 7.49
CA PHE A 554 20.28 -8.87 6.92
C PHE A 554 21.61 -9.45 7.38
N SER A 555 22.37 -10.05 6.47
CA SER A 555 23.74 -10.49 6.73
C SER A 555 24.71 -9.58 5.97
N THR A 556 25.80 -9.18 6.62
CA THR A 556 26.94 -8.51 5.96
C THR A 556 27.65 -9.47 5.05
#